data_AF-A0A314W9V5-F1
#
_entry.id   AF-A0A314W9V5-F1
#
_cell.length_a   1.000
_cell.length_b   1.000
_cell.length_c   1.000
_cell.angle_alpha   90.00
_cell.angle_beta   90.00
_cell.angle_gamma   90.00
#
_symmetry.space_group_name_H-M   'P 1'
#
loop_
_entity.id
_entity.type
_entity.pdbx_description
1 polymer ?
#
loop_
_entity_poly.entity_id
_entity_poly.type
_entity_poly.pdbx_seq_one_letter_code
_entity_poly.pdbx_strand_id
1 'polypeptide(L)'
;MNNIFRKLVLSNAVVLLLIIVWGGYQTTTNSNQATASAIDIGGLVFMLFSIAYFVNSYLLYQFKPLGKITYLPLVISFIVIGFLGELISPMEVNKDLFYLVIFYIASPIFFIVQGVILGLIYFTSLKEILTSK
;
A
#
# COMPACT_ATOMS: atom_id res chain seq x y z
N MET A 1 -21.37 11.11 0.49
CA MET A 1 -20.57 9.90 0.79
C MET A 1 -19.61 9.52 -0.33
N ASN A 2 -20.06 9.42 -1.59
CA ASN A 2 -19.20 9.02 -2.72
C ASN A 2 -17.96 9.91 -2.93
N ASN A 3 -18.10 11.24 -2.78
CA ASN A 3 -16.94 12.15 -2.87
C ASN A 3 -15.93 11.96 -1.73
N ILE A 4 -16.40 11.61 -0.53
CA ILE A 4 -15.52 11.34 0.62
C ILE A 4 -14.75 10.04 0.37
N PHE A 5 -15.44 8.98 -0.07
CA PHE A 5 -14.81 7.71 -0.42
C PHE A 5 -13.73 7.87 -1.49
N ARG A 6 -14.02 8.59 -2.59
CA ARG A 6 -13.05 8.87 -3.64
C ARG A 6 -11.81 9.61 -3.12
N LYS A 7 -12.02 10.62 -2.26
CA LYS A 7 -10.93 11.36 -1.64
C LYS A 7 -10.07 10.45 -0.75
N LEU A 8 -10.68 9.56 0.03
CA LEU A 8 -9.97 8.60 0.87
C LEU A 8 -9.14 7.63 0.04
N VAL A 9 -9.70 7.05 -1.01
CA VAL A 9 -8.98 6.14 -1.93
C VAL A 9 -7.80 6.86 -2.57
N LEU A 10 -8.02 8.08 -3.08
CA LEU A 10 -6.97 8.89 -3.70
C LEU A 10 -5.87 9.25 -2.70
N SER A 11 -6.23 9.74 -1.50
CA SER A 11 -5.25 10.09 -0.48
C SER A 11 -4.43 8.87 -0.07
N ASN A 12 -5.05 7.68 0.03
CA ASN A 12 -4.33 6.47 0.40
C ASN A 12 -3.35 6.02 -0.69
N ALA A 13 -3.72 6.18 -1.96
CA ALA A 13 -2.82 5.94 -3.08
C ALA A 13 -1.61 6.90 -3.10
N VAL A 14 -1.82 8.17 -2.72
CA VAL A 14 -0.73 9.15 -2.56
C VAL A 14 0.20 8.76 -1.41
N VAL A 15 -0.34 8.29 -0.29
CA VAL A 15 0.48 7.81 0.84
C VAL A 15 1.32 6.60 0.43
N LEU A 16 0.76 5.65 -0.34
CA LEU A 16 1.56 4.54 -0.88
C LEU A 16 2.70 5.03 -1.77
N LEU A 17 2.45 6.05 -2.60
CA LEU A 17 3.48 6.65 -3.45
C LEU A 17 4.64 7.22 -2.60
N LEU A 18 4.34 7.89 -1.48
CA LEU A 18 5.36 8.37 -0.55
C LEU A 18 6.19 7.21 0.05
N ILE A 19 5.55 6.09 0.40
CA ILE A 19 6.24 4.89 0.90
C ILE A 19 7.17 4.31 -0.18
N ILE A 20 6.73 4.26 -1.44
CA ILE A 20 7.55 3.80 -2.58
C ILE A 20 8.77 4.71 -2.78
N VAL A 21 8.58 6.03 -2.76
CA VAL A 21 9.67 7.01 -2.91
C VAL A 21 10.71 6.83 -1.80
N TRP A 22 10.25 6.64 -0.56
CA TRP A 22 11.14 6.36 0.56
C TRP A 22 11.92 5.05 0.39
N GLY A 23 11.26 3.98 -0.06
CA GLY A 23 11.92 2.71 -0.34
C GLY A 23 13.08 2.86 -1.34
N GLY A 24 12.85 3.58 -2.45
CA GLY A 24 13.89 3.86 -3.45
C GLY A 24 15.04 4.75 -2.93
N TYR A 25 14.73 5.72 -2.08
CA TYR A 25 15.75 6.54 -1.42
C TYR A 25 16.69 5.68 -0.55
N GLN A 26 16.14 4.77 0.25
CA GLN A 26 16.93 3.89 1.12
C GLN A 26 17.90 3.00 0.33
N THR A 27 17.43 2.41 -0.79
CA THR A 27 18.27 1.61 -1.69
C THR A 27 19.45 2.42 -2.25
N THR A 28 19.25 3.71 -2.52
CA THR A 28 20.29 4.57 -3.11
C THR A 28 21.31 5.04 -2.07
N THR A 29 20.89 5.30 -0.83
CA THR A 29 21.77 5.79 0.24
C THR A 29 22.58 4.70 0.94
N ASN A 30 22.14 3.44 0.89
CA ASN A 30 22.82 2.31 1.48
C ASN A 30 23.83 1.67 0.50
N SER A 31 24.88 2.41 0.15
CA SER A 31 25.90 2.03 -0.85
C SER A 31 26.89 0.92 -0.42
N ASN A 32 26.70 0.28 0.75
CA ASN A 32 27.57 -0.79 1.26
C ASN A 32 27.09 -2.22 0.94
N GLN A 33 25.99 -2.41 0.20
CA GLN A 33 25.59 -3.74 -0.26
C GLN A 33 26.39 -4.15 -1.52
N ALA A 34 27.67 -4.46 -1.30
CA ALA A 34 28.51 -5.13 -2.26
C ALA A 34 28.13 -6.61 -2.36
N THR A 35 27.04 -6.91 -3.04
CA THR A 35 26.88 -8.13 -3.83
C THR A 35 25.70 -7.94 -4.78
N ALA A 36 26.03 -7.68 -6.04
CA ALA A 36 25.09 -7.79 -7.14
C ALA A 36 24.64 -9.25 -7.27
N SER A 37 23.58 -9.63 -6.57
CA SER A 37 22.82 -10.86 -6.85
C SER A 37 21.55 -10.52 -7.61
N ALA A 38 21.44 -11.15 -8.77
CA ALA A 38 20.34 -11.06 -9.72
C ALA A 38 18.95 -11.17 -9.05
N ILE A 39 18.12 -10.16 -9.29
CA ILE A 39 16.69 -10.08 -8.91
C ILE A 39 16.46 -9.95 -7.40
N ASP A 40 16.23 -8.72 -6.95
CA ASP A 40 15.58 -8.44 -5.67
C ASP A 40 14.12 -8.90 -5.73
N ILE A 41 13.88 -10.14 -5.29
CA ILE A 41 12.54 -10.76 -5.28
C ILE A 41 11.60 -9.94 -4.39
N GLY A 42 12.08 -9.37 -3.28
CA GLY A 42 11.29 -8.53 -2.39
C GLY A 42 10.81 -7.26 -3.10
N GLY A 43 11.73 -6.54 -3.74
CA GLY A 43 11.43 -5.37 -4.55
C GLY A 43 10.49 -5.68 -5.73
N LEU A 44 10.68 -6.82 -6.41
CA LEU A 44 9.80 -7.24 -7.50
C LEU A 44 8.38 -7.56 -7.01
N VAL A 45 8.24 -8.29 -5.90
CA VAL A 45 6.94 -8.57 -5.28
C VAL A 45 6.26 -7.28 -4.83
N PHE A 46 7.02 -6.37 -4.21
CA PHE A 46 6.49 -5.07 -3.78
C PHE A 46 6.07 -4.19 -4.97
N MET A 47 6.80 -4.23 -6.08
CA MET A 47 6.43 -3.54 -7.32
C MET A 47 5.11 -4.10 -7.90
N LEU A 48 4.99 -5.42 -8.01
CA LEU A 48 3.76 -6.07 -8.48
C LEU A 48 2.57 -5.75 -7.58
N PHE A 49 2.78 -5.80 -6.26
CA PHE A 49 1.78 -5.37 -5.28
C PHE A 49 1.36 -3.92 -5.52
N SER A 50 2.31 -3.01 -5.69
CA SER A 50 2.04 -1.58 -5.86
C SER A 50 1.21 -1.32 -7.12
N ILE A 51 1.53 -1.97 -8.24
CA ILE A 51 0.74 -1.90 -9.47
C ILE A 51 -0.68 -2.40 -9.22
N ALA A 52 -0.83 -3.59 -8.62
CA ALA A 52 -2.14 -4.15 -8.31
C ALA A 52 -2.95 -3.24 -7.38
N TYR A 53 -2.30 -2.61 -6.41
CA TYR A 53 -2.93 -1.66 -5.50
C TYR A 53 -3.40 -0.38 -6.21
N PHE A 54 -2.61 0.19 -7.12
CA PHE A 54 -3.04 1.36 -7.91
C PHE A 54 -4.19 1.02 -8.85
N VAL A 55 -4.14 -0.14 -9.51
CA VAL A 55 -5.25 -0.62 -10.36
C VAL A 55 -6.51 -0.80 -9.52
N ASN A 56 -6.40 -1.43 -8.36
CA ASN A 56 -7.54 -1.59 -7.45
C ASN A 56 -8.07 -0.24 -6.96
N SER A 57 -7.20 0.69 -6.58
CA SER A 57 -7.57 2.05 -6.18
C SER A 57 -8.34 2.77 -7.29
N TYR A 58 -7.92 2.60 -8.55
CA TYR A 58 -8.66 3.13 -9.69
C TYR A 58 -10.05 2.47 -9.85
N LEU A 59 -10.14 1.14 -9.71
CA LEU A 59 -11.42 0.42 -9.77
C LEU A 59 -12.36 0.88 -8.65
N LEU A 60 -11.86 1.07 -7.44
CA LEU A 60 -12.62 1.61 -6.31
C LEU A 60 -13.07 3.05 -6.56
N TYR A 61 -12.20 3.90 -7.12
CA TYR A 61 -12.55 5.28 -7.48
C TYR A 61 -13.72 5.34 -8.47
N GLN A 62 -13.75 4.39 -9.42
CA GLN A 62 -14.82 4.22 -10.40
C GLN A 62 -16.02 3.42 -9.88
N PHE A 63 -16.01 3.02 -8.59
CA PHE A 63 -17.04 2.19 -7.96
C PHE A 63 -17.32 0.89 -8.73
N LYS A 64 -16.27 0.22 -9.22
CA LYS A 64 -16.39 -1.08 -9.90
C LYS A 64 -16.44 -2.22 -8.86
N PRO A 65 -17.32 -3.23 -9.03
CA PRO A 65 -17.45 -4.34 -8.08
C PRO A 65 -16.13 -5.10 -7.87
N LEU A 66 -15.34 -5.26 -8.94
CA LEU A 66 -14.05 -5.95 -8.90
C LEU A 66 -13.06 -5.32 -7.91
N GLY A 67 -13.08 -3.98 -7.79
CA GLY A 67 -12.22 -3.26 -6.84
C GLY A 67 -12.54 -3.67 -5.40
N LYS A 68 -13.81 -3.77 -5.05
CA LYS A 68 -14.24 -4.24 -3.72
C LYS A 68 -13.77 -5.66 -3.42
N ILE A 69 -13.96 -6.58 -4.38
CA ILE A 69 -13.64 -8.00 -4.19
C ILE A 69 -12.13 -8.17 -3.94
N THR A 70 -11.31 -7.42 -4.68
CA THR A 70 -9.85 -7.57 -4.64
C THR A 70 -9.16 -6.70 -3.59
N TYR A 71 -9.84 -5.70 -3.00
CA TYR A 71 -9.21 -4.79 -2.04
C TYR A 71 -8.85 -5.46 -0.71
N LEU A 72 -9.75 -6.24 -0.12
CA LEU A 72 -9.44 -6.97 1.13
C LEU A 72 -8.28 -7.96 0.96
N PRO A 73 -8.25 -8.82 -0.08
CA PRO A 73 -7.09 -9.64 -0.38
C PRO A 73 -5.79 -8.83 -0.50
N LEU A 74 -5.82 -7.69 -1.20
CA LEU A 74 -4.65 -6.82 -1.32
C LEU A 74 -4.16 -6.30 0.04
N VAL A 75 -5.05 -5.82 0.90
CA VAL A 75 -4.70 -5.36 2.25
C VAL A 75 -4.02 -6.49 3.05
N ILE A 76 -4.60 -7.69 3.01
CA ILE A 76 -4.03 -8.86 3.70
C ILE A 76 -2.66 -9.22 3.11
N SER A 77 -2.54 -9.26 1.79
CA SER A 77 -1.27 -9.54 1.11
C SER A 77 -0.19 -8.54 1.51
N PHE A 78 -0.51 -7.25 1.61
CA PHE A 78 0.44 -6.23 2.04
C PHE A 78 0.99 -6.50 3.43
N ILE A 79 0.10 -6.80 4.38
CA ILE A 79 0.47 -7.12 5.76
C ILE A 79 1.37 -8.36 5.77
N VAL A 80 0.92 -9.46 5.13
CA VAL A 80 1.67 -10.72 5.11
C VAL A 80 3.03 -10.55 4.46
N ILE A 81 3.12 -9.91 3.30
CA ILE A 81 4.39 -9.67 2.59
C ILE A 81 5.30 -8.77 3.42
N GLY A 82 4.77 -7.71 4.04
CA GLY A 82 5.55 -6.80 4.87
C GLY A 82 6.16 -7.49 6.09
N PHE A 83 5.37 -8.28 6.83
CA PHE A 83 5.86 -9.03 7.99
C PHE A 83 6.81 -10.17 7.60
N LEU A 84 6.52 -10.90 6.51
CA LEU A 84 7.42 -11.95 6.01
C LEU A 84 8.76 -11.37 5.55
N GLY A 85 8.73 -10.21 4.87
CA GLY A 85 9.93 -9.49 4.46
C GLY A 85 10.82 -9.16 5.66
N GLU A 86 10.25 -8.57 6.71
CA GLU A 86 10.99 -8.23 7.93
C GLU A 86 11.53 -9.47 8.66
N LEU A 87 10.81 -10.59 8.64
CA LEU A 87 11.24 -11.83 9.29
C LEU A 87 12.40 -12.52 8.55
N ILE A 88 12.41 -12.47 7.22
CA ILE A 88 13.40 -13.14 6.36
C ILE A 88 14.64 -12.26 6.16
N SER A 89 14.45 -10.96 6.00
CA SER A 89 15.50 -9.99 5.70
C SER A 89 15.18 -8.66 6.38
N PRO A 90 15.46 -8.55 7.70
CA PRO A 90 15.21 -7.32 8.43
C PRO A 90 15.95 -6.17 7.77
N MET A 91 15.21 -5.10 7.46
CA MET A 91 15.76 -4.02 6.68
C MET A 91 16.73 -3.20 7.54
N GLU A 92 18.00 -3.10 7.12
CA GLU A 92 18.95 -2.15 7.71
C GLU A 92 18.60 -0.73 7.25
N VAL A 93 17.73 -0.10 8.04
CA VAL A 93 17.19 1.22 7.75
C VAL A 93 18.08 2.31 8.32
N ASN A 94 18.53 3.24 7.47
CA ASN A 94 19.06 4.51 7.93
C ASN A 94 17.96 5.24 8.73
N LYS A 95 18.18 5.40 10.03
CA LYS A 95 17.24 6.06 10.96
C LYS A 95 17.29 7.58 10.82
N ASP A 96 17.14 8.08 9.61
CA ASP A 96 17.10 9.50 9.32
C ASP A 96 15.70 10.09 9.54
N LEU A 97 15.57 11.41 9.35
CA LEU A 97 14.28 12.11 9.47
C LEU A 97 13.23 11.54 8.51
N PHE A 98 13.65 11.04 7.34
CA PHE A 98 12.73 10.50 6.34
C PHE A 98 12.14 9.15 6.77
N TYR A 99 12.97 8.27 7.35
CA TYR A 99 12.50 7.06 8.03
C TYR A 99 11.45 7.39 9.10
N LEU A 100 11.70 8.40 9.94
CA LEU A 100 10.81 8.72 11.05
C LEU A 100 9.42 9.14 10.54
N VAL A 101 9.38 9.99 9.51
CA VAL A 101 8.13 10.43 8.88
C VAL A 101 7.39 9.25 8.24
N ILE A 102 8.10 8.38 7.51
CA ILE A 102 7.43 7.31 6.77
C ILE A 102 6.95 6.21 7.69
N PHE A 103 7.79 5.76 8.62
CA PHE A 103 7.49 4.64 9.49
C PHE A 103 6.47 4.99 10.58
N TYR A 104 6.57 6.17 11.19
CA TYR A 104 5.70 6.55 12.32
C TYR A 104 4.48 7.39 11.92
N ILE A 105 4.44 7.94 10.71
CA ILE A 105 3.32 8.79 10.27
C ILE A 105 2.66 8.22 9.02
N ALA A 106 3.39 8.11 7.91
CA ALA A 106 2.79 7.73 6.63
C ALA A 106 2.24 6.29 6.64
N SER A 107 3.02 5.32 7.12
CA SER A 107 2.62 3.91 7.18
C SER A 107 1.43 3.67 8.11
N PRO A 108 1.40 4.20 9.36
CA PRO A 108 0.20 4.10 10.20
C PRO A 108 -1.04 4.74 9.57
N ILE A 109 -0.92 5.91 8.95
CA ILE A 109 -2.03 6.57 8.25
C ILE A 109 -2.52 5.68 7.10
N PHE A 110 -1.61 5.09 6.33
CA PHE A 110 -1.94 4.18 5.23
C PHE A 110 -2.83 3.03 5.72
N PHE A 111 -2.43 2.35 6.79
CA PHE A 111 -3.21 1.25 7.37
C PHE A 111 -4.56 1.70 7.95
N ILE A 112 -4.60 2.84 8.64
CA ILE A 112 -5.85 3.39 9.19
C ILE A 112 -6.84 3.69 8.05
N VAL A 113 -6.38 4.37 7.00
CA VAL A 113 -7.24 4.70 5.86
C VAL A 113 -7.67 3.44 5.10
N GLN A 114 -6.81 2.41 5.00
CA GLN A 114 -7.23 1.11 4.47
C GLN A 114 -8.39 0.50 5.27
N GLY A 115 -8.28 0.51 6.60
CA GLY A 115 -9.33 0.05 7.50
C GLY A 115 -10.64 0.83 7.33
N VAL A 116 -10.56 2.16 7.20
CA VAL A 116 -11.74 3.01 6.94
C VAL A 116 -12.37 2.68 5.59
N ILE A 117 -11.58 2.53 4.51
CA ILE A 117 -12.08 2.17 3.17
C ILE A 117 -12.76 0.80 3.21
N LEU A 118 -12.18 -0.20 3.88
CA LEU A 118 -12.80 -1.51 4.09
C LEU A 118 -14.12 -1.38 4.87
N GLY A 119 -14.11 -0.59 5.94
CA GLY A 119 -15.30 -0.29 6.73
C GLY A 119 -16.45 0.23 5.87
N LEU A 120 -16.14 1.21 5.02
CA LEU A 120 -17.10 1.81 4.09
C LEU A 120 -17.59 0.78 3.04
N ILE A 121 -16.69 -0.03 2.46
CA ILE A 121 -17.04 -1.02 1.44
C ILE A 121 -17.99 -2.11 1.98
N TYR A 122 -17.78 -2.58 3.22
CA TYR A 122 -18.46 -3.77 3.74
C TYR A 122 -19.62 -3.46 4.70
N PHE A 123 -19.62 -2.31 5.39
CA PHE A 123 -20.61 -2.00 6.42
C PHE A 123 -21.51 -0.79 6.11
N THR A 124 -21.39 -0.15 4.94
CA THR A 124 -22.25 1.00 4.56
C THR A 124 -23.01 0.80 3.25
N SER A 125 -23.92 1.74 2.90
CA SER A 125 -24.68 1.73 1.62
C SER A 125 -23.82 1.76 0.36
N LEU A 126 -22.51 2.02 0.48
CA LEU A 126 -21.56 1.77 -0.61
C LEU A 126 -21.55 0.30 -1.05
N LYS A 127 -21.86 -0.64 -0.15
CA LYS A 127 -22.06 -2.05 -0.49
C LYS A 127 -23.10 -2.20 -1.60
N GLU A 128 -24.24 -1.53 -1.46
CA GLU A 128 -25.38 -1.60 -2.38
C GLU A 128 -25.02 -0.97 -3.73
N ILE A 129 -24.41 0.22 -3.71
CA ILE A 129 -23.95 0.94 -4.91
C ILE A 129 -22.94 0.11 -5.72
N LEU A 130 -22.03 -0.59 -5.04
CA LEU A 130 -21.01 -1.44 -5.66
C LEU A 130 -21.57 -2.77 -6.17
N THR A 131 -22.79 -3.17 -5.76
CA THR A 131 -23.45 -4.40 -6.21
C THR A 131 -24.58 -4.16 -7.21
N SER A 132 -25.07 -2.93 -7.36
CA SER A 132 -26.24 -2.61 -8.20
C SER A 132 -25.91 -2.31 -9.67
N LYS A 133 -24.75 -2.75 -10.19
CA LYS A 133 -24.34 -2.56 -11.59
C LYS A 133 -23.81 -3.84 -12.20
#